data_AF-A0A356WX01-F1
#
_entry.id   AF-A0A356WX01-F1
#
_cell.length_a   1.000
_cell.length_b   1.000
_cell.length_c   1.000
_cell.angle_alpha   90.00
_cell.angle_beta   90.00
_cell.angle_gamma   90.00
#
_symmetry.space_group_name_H-M   'P 1'
#
loop_
_entity.id
_entity.type
_entity.pdbx_description
1 polymer ?
#
loop_
_entity_poly.entity_id
_entity_poly.type
_entity_poly.pdbx_seq_one_letter_code
_entity_poly.pdbx_strand_id
1 'polypeptide(L)'
;MRERVREFSEMPFDLNKHTARLLQAEPFFAALSRRIDKKASTAVPTAGVKVAENGHFEMVYNPEFFEKLTDLERRDVLKHEFYHITFLHVTDRMPEGVKPKLWNIAADLAINSHLTNLPEGGLIPGEGPFKDLPRGMSAEWYLDNLPKVV
;
A
#
# COMPACT_ATOMS: atom_id res chain seq x y z
N MET A 1 10.47 31.52 -39.57
CA MET A 1 9.34 31.04 -38.74
C MET A 1 9.78 29.71 -38.14
N ARG A 2 10.14 29.64 -36.86
CA ARG A 2 10.53 28.38 -36.21
C ARG A 2 9.29 27.82 -35.50
N GLU A 3 8.83 26.67 -35.96
CA GLU A 3 7.74 25.93 -35.32
C GLU A 3 8.17 25.53 -33.91
N ARG A 4 7.37 25.94 -32.94
CA ARG A 4 7.53 25.58 -31.54
C ARG A 4 6.85 24.23 -31.37
N VAL A 5 7.61 23.15 -31.48
CA VAL A 5 7.18 21.83 -31.05
C VAL A 5 6.78 21.96 -29.59
N ARG A 6 5.48 21.82 -29.30
CA ARG A 6 5.01 21.69 -27.91
C ARG A 6 5.50 20.34 -27.43
N GLU A 7 6.51 20.35 -26.58
CA GLU A 7 6.84 19.22 -25.71
C GLU A 7 5.59 18.96 -24.85
N PHE A 8 4.79 17.97 -25.23
CA PHE A 8 3.81 17.40 -24.31
C PHE A 8 4.62 16.67 -23.25
N SER A 9 5.04 17.38 -22.22
CA SER A 9 5.39 16.74 -20.95
C SER A 9 4.14 15.97 -20.54
N GLU A 10 4.19 14.64 -20.63
CA GLU A 10 3.20 13.80 -19.98
C GLU A 10 3.18 14.21 -18.50
N MET A 11 2.06 14.75 -18.05
CA MET A 11 1.93 15.10 -16.64
C MET A 11 2.06 13.82 -15.82
N PRO A 12 2.89 13.81 -14.77
CA PRO A 12 3.06 12.61 -13.95
C PRO A 12 1.71 12.17 -13.37
N PHE A 13 1.53 10.86 -13.20
CA PHE A 13 0.31 10.28 -12.64
C PHE A 13 -0.09 10.94 -11.31
N ASP A 14 -1.32 11.44 -11.24
CA ASP A 14 -1.87 12.12 -10.08
C ASP A 14 -2.98 11.28 -9.43
N LEU A 15 -2.63 10.55 -8.38
CA LEU A 15 -3.54 9.68 -7.65
C LEU A 15 -4.75 10.42 -7.09
N ASN A 16 -4.63 11.71 -6.76
CA ASN A 16 -5.74 12.50 -6.22
C ASN A 16 -6.88 12.64 -7.23
N LYS A 17 -6.56 12.74 -8.53
CA LYS A 17 -7.57 12.81 -9.62
C LYS A 17 -8.33 11.50 -9.81
N HIS A 18 -7.74 10.37 -9.40
CA HIS A 18 -8.32 9.04 -9.59
C HIS A 18 -9.00 8.50 -8.33
N THR A 19 -8.59 8.95 -7.14
CA THR A 19 -9.01 8.39 -5.84
C THR A 19 -10.53 8.28 -5.68
N ALA A 20 -11.29 9.31 -6.05
CA ALA A 20 -12.75 9.31 -5.90
C ALA A 20 -13.42 8.19 -6.71
N ARG A 21 -12.98 7.98 -7.95
CA ARG A 21 -13.48 6.91 -8.83
C ARG A 21 -13.05 5.54 -8.34
N LEU A 22 -11.80 5.40 -7.90
CA LEU A 22 -11.25 4.13 -7.42
C LEU A 22 -11.97 3.61 -6.16
N LEU A 23 -12.41 4.52 -5.28
CA LEU A 23 -13.04 4.18 -4.01
C LEU A 23 -14.56 4.32 -4.01
N GLN A 24 -15.19 4.57 -5.16
CA GLN A 24 -16.63 4.82 -5.25
C GLN A 24 -17.48 3.67 -4.70
N ALA A 25 -17.04 2.43 -4.93
CA ALA A 25 -17.69 1.22 -4.42
C ALA A 25 -17.21 0.79 -3.02
N GLU A 26 -16.35 1.58 -2.38
CA GLU A 26 -15.65 1.25 -1.14
C GLU A 26 -15.92 2.34 -0.08
N PRO A 27 -17.17 2.51 0.40
CA PRO A 27 -17.57 3.69 1.18
C PRO A 27 -16.78 3.88 2.48
N PHE A 28 -16.40 2.78 3.14
CA PHE A 28 -15.54 2.81 4.32
C PHE A 28 -14.17 3.42 3.99
N PHE A 29 -13.51 2.91 2.96
CA PHE A 29 -12.19 3.41 2.52
C PHE A 29 -12.26 4.81 1.91
N ALA A 30 -13.33 5.15 1.21
CA ALA A 30 -13.53 6.50 0.69
C ALA A 30 -13.60 7.53 1.83
N ALA A 31 -14.28 7.20 2.92
CA ALA A 31 -14.35 8.09 4.09
C ALA A 31 -12.98 8.24 4.77
N LEU A 32 -12.25 7.15 4.96
CA LEU A 32 -10.91 7.15 5.55
C LEU A 32 -9.90 7.91 4.67
N SER A 33 -9.93 7.69 3.36
CA SER A 33 -9.03 8.32 2.39
C SER A 33 -9.05 9.85 2.45
N ARG A 34 -10.17 10.47 2.80
CA ARG A 34 -10.28 11.94 2.96
C ARG A 34 -9.48 12.49 4.14
N ARG A 35 -9.03 11.64 5.06
CA ARG A 35 -8.21 12.02 6.23
C ARG A 35 -6.73 11.68 6.06
N ILE A 36 -6.34 11.20 4.87
CA ILE A 36 -4.98 10.77 4.56
C ILE A 36 -4.43 11.65 3.45
N ASP A 37 -3.37 12.40 3.76
CA ASP A 37 -2.66 13.22 2.79
C ASP A 37 -1.87 12.31 1.85
N LYS A 38 -2.08 12.44 0.53
CA LYS A 38 -1.43 11.61 -0.50
C LYS A 38 -0.39 12.44 -1.24
N LYS A 39 0.88 12.06 -1.11
CA LYS A 39 2.02 12.78 -1.70
C LYS A 39 2.75 11.90 -2.71
N ALA A 40 2.90 12.42 -3.93
CA ALA A 40 3.72 11.79 -4.95
C ALA A 40 5.21 11.86 -4.56
N SER A 41 5.93 10.74 -4.70
CA SER A 41 7.38 10.68 -4.55
C SER A 41 7.94 9.44 -5.24
N THR A 42 9.03 9.60 -6.00
CA THR A 42 9.81 8.49 -6.57
C THR A 42 10.86 7.93 -5.60
N ALA A 43 10.93 8.46 -4.37
CA ALA A 43 11.86 7.96 -3.34
C ALA A 43 11.44 6.60 -2.76
N VAL A 44 10.19 6.19 -2.97
CA VAL A 44 9.68 4.85 -2.64
C VAL A 44 9.45 4.06 -3.93
N PRO A 45 9.63 2.74 -3.94
CA PRO A 45 9.41 1.94 -5.14
C PRO A 45 7.92 1.78 -5.48
N THR A 46 7.03 1.83 -4.47
CA THR A 46 5.60 1.53 -4.60
C THR A 46 4.74 2.58 -3.89
N ALA A 47 4.25 2.28 -2.69
CA ALA A 47 3.49 3.14 -1.81
C ALA A 47 3.86 2.82 -0.35
N GLY A 48 3.46 3.69 0.57
CA GLY A 48 3.56 3.43 1.99
C GLY A 48 2.81 4.47 2.80
N VAL A 49 2.24 4.05 3.92
CA VAL A 49 1.63 4.94 4.93
C VAL A 49 2.47 5.08 6.17
N LYS A 50 2.35 6.23 6.83
CA LYS A 50 2.96 6.52 8.13
C LYS A 50 2.12 7.51 8.91
N VAL A 51 2.43 7.65 10.20
CA VAL A 51 2.06 8.83 10.98
C VAL A 51 3.13 9.90 10.72
N ALA A 52 2.72 11.05 10.21
CA ALA A 52 3.60 12.19 10.00
C ALA A 52 3.90 12.91 11.33
N GLU A 53 4.91 13.79 11.34
CA GLU A 53 5.34 14.53 12.54
C GLU A 53 4.22 15.38 13.17
N ASN A 54 3.26 15.83 12.36
CA ASN A 54 2.08 16.57 12.81
C ASN A 54 0.95 15.68 13.36
N GLY A 55 1.18 14.36 13.48
CA GLY A 55 0.21 13.38 13.98
C GLY A 55 -0.86 12.97 12.97
N HIS A 56 -0.83 13.47 11.73
CA HIS A 56 -1.75 13.06 10.67
C HIS A 56 -1.24 11.84 9.91
N PHE A 57 -2.15 11.08 9.30
CA PHE A 57 -1.76 10.00 8.39
C PHE A 57 -1.32 10.57 7.04
N GLU A 58 -0.16 10.13 6.58
CA GLU A 58 0.39 10.45 5.27
C GLU A 58 0.60 9.16 4.48
N MET A 59 0.17 9.16 3.22
CA MET A 59 0.52 8.14 2.22
C MET A 59 1.48 8.76 1.22
N VAL A 60 2.63 8.15 1.04
CA VAL A 60 3.56 8.45 -0.05
C VAL A 60 3.35 7.41 -1.15
N TYR A 61 3.32 7.84 -2.40
CA TYR A 61 3.14 6.93 -3.55
C TYR A 61 4.07 7.29 -4.70
N ASN A 62 4.55 6.27 -5.42
CA ASN A 62 5.34 6.44 -6.63
C ASN A 62 4.42 6.55 -7.86
N PRO A 63 4.39 7.71 -8.55
CA PRO A 63 3.56 7.89 -9.75
C PRO A 63 3.88 6.88 -10.86
N GLU A 64 5.16 6.56 -11.08
CA GLU A 64 5.61 5.65 -12.14
C GLU A 64 5.17 4.20 -11.87
N PHE A 65 5.03 3.83 -10.60
CA PHE A 65 4.45 2.55 -10.20
C PHE A 65 2.94 2.54 -10.47
N PHE A 66 2.21 3.54 -9.98
CA PHE A 66 0.75 3.62 -10.13
C PHE A 66 0.28 3.76 -11.58
N GLU A 67 1.08 4.39 -12.44
CA GLU A 67 0.77 4.55 -13.86
C GLU A 67 0.63 3.19 -14.57
N LYS A 68 1.45 2.20 -14.18
CA LYS A 68 1.49 0.86 -14.78
C LYS A 68 0.34 -0.05 -14.32
N LEU A 69 -0.31 0.30 -13.21
CA LEU A 69 -1.34 -0.54 -12.61
C LEU A 69 -2.70 -0.40 -13.32
N THR A 70 -3.47 -1.48 -13.35
CA THR A 70 -4.89 -1.45 -13.64
C THR A 70 -5.67 -0.76 -12.52
N ASP A 71 -6.91 -0.35 -12.77
CA ASP A 71 -7.74 0.24 -11.71
C ASP A 71 -8.08 -0.73 -10.58
N LEU A 72 -8.16 -2.03 -10.88
CA LEU A 72 -8.34 -3.06 -9.86
C LEU A 72 -7.15 -3.11 -8.91
N GLU A 73 -5.93 -3.12 -9.46
CA GLU A 73 -4.69 -3.11 -8.69
C GLU A 73 -4.51 -1.81 -7.91
N ARG A 74 -4.75 -0.64 -8.53
CA ARG A 74 -4.69 0.65 -7.83
C ARG A 74 -5.60 0.68 -6.61
N ARG A 75 -6.81 0.13 -6.75
CA ARG A 75 -7.77 0.04 -5.65
C ARG A 75 -7.27 -0.88 -4.55
N ASP A 76 -6.73 -2.05 -4.86
CA ASP A 76 -6.25 -2.97 -3.84
C ASP A 76 -4.95 -2.46 -3.17
N VAL A 77 -4.08 -1.74 -3.88
CA VAL A 77 -2.94 -1.01 -3.27
C VAL A 77 -3.43 0.08 -2.31
N LEU A 78 -4.44 0.88 -2.70
CA LEU A 78 -5.03 1.87 -1.79
C LEU A 78 -5.62 1.21 -0.53
N LYS A 79 -6.37 0.11 -0.70
CA LYS A 79 -6.95 -0.64 0.42
C LYS A 79 -5.86 -1.22 1.31
N HIS A 80 -4.79 -1.76 0.73
CA HIS A 80 -3.63 -2.28 1.45
C HIS A 80 -3.05 -1.22 2.40
N GLU A 81 -2.72 -0.05 1.85
CA GLU A 81 -2.18 1.06 2.65
C GLU A 81 -3.16 1.54 3.74
N PHE A 82 -4.47 1.54 3.44
CA PHE A 82 -5.47 1.91 4.43
C PHE A 82 -5.65 0.85 5.52
N TYR A 83 -5.46 -0.43 5.18
CA TYR A 83 -5.49 -1.49 6.18
C TYR A 83 -4.32 -1.41 7.16
N HIS A 84 -3.13 -0.96 6.75
CA HIS A 84 -2.04 -0.68 7.70
C HIS A 84 -2.46 0.31 8.80
N ILE A 85 -3.29 1.28 8.45
CA ILE A 85 -3.84 2.26 9.40
C ILE A 85 -4.93 1.60 10.25
N THR A 86 -5.96 1.00 9.63
CA THR A 86 -7.11 0.47 10.38
C THR A 86 -6.78 -0.73 11.24
N PHE A 87 -5.75 -1.49 10.86
CA PHE A 87 -5.23 -2.60 11.67
C PHE A 87 -4.17 -2.16 12.66
N LEU A 88 -3.87 -0.84 12.75
CA LEU A 88 -2.93 -0.26 13.71
C LEU A 88 -1.48 -0.74 13.55
N HIS A 89 -1.09 -1.14 12.34
CA HIS A 89 0.25 -1.65 12.05
C HIS A 89 1.34 -0.56 12.06
N VAL A 90 0.96 0.69 11.83
CA VAL A 90 1.87 1.86 11.83
C VAL A 90 1.79 2.69 13.11
N THR A 91 1.06 2.21 14.12
CA THR A 91 0.84 2.90 15.40
C THR A 91 1.17 1.99 16.57
N ASP A 92 0.26 1.10 16.95
CA ASP A 92 0.27 0.48 18.28
C ASP A 92 0.65 -1.01 18.31
N ARG A 93 0.62 -1.70 17.15
CA ARG A 93 0.74 -3.17 17.15
C ARG A 93 2.13 -3.73 16.88
N MET A 94 3.09 -2.91 16.47
CA MET A 94 4.45 -3.41 16.28
C MET A 94 5.05 -3.80 17.64
N PRO A 95 5.43 -5.07 17.87
CA PRO A 95 6.00 -5.47 19.15
C PRO A 95 7.38 -4.84 19.38
N GLU A 96 7.72 -4.57 20.65
CA GLU A 96 9.01 -4.01 21.01
C GLU A 96 10.17 -4.95 20.62
N GLY A 97 11.28 -4.37 20.14
CA GLY A 97 12.48 -5.14 19.77
C GLY A 97 12.39 -5.88 18.43
N VAL A 98 11.26 -5.79 17.71
CA VAL A 98 11.10 -6.39 16.37
C VAL A 98 11.74 -5.51 15.30
N LYS A 99 12.44 -6.13 14.34
CA LYS A 99 12.99 -5.43 13.19
C LYS A 99 11.84 -4.92 12.30
N PRO A 100 11.78 -3.61 11.94
CA PRO A 100 10.68 -3.05 11.14
C PRO A 100 10.43 -3.80 9.83
N LYS A 101 11.48 -4.31 9.18
CA LYS A 101 11.34 -5.09 7.94
C LYS A 101 10.54 -6.39 8.16
N LEU A 102 10.79 -7.10 9.26
CA LEU A 102 10.05 -8.34 9.57
C LEU A 102 8.60 -8.04 9.94
N TRP A 103 8.38 -6.95 10.68
CA TRP A 103 7.04 -6.48 11.00
C TRP A 103 6.25 -6.12 9.73
N ASN A 104 6.86 -5.39 8.80
CA ASN A 104 6.21 -5.05 7.53
C ASN A 104 5.79 -6.31 6.75
N ILE A 105 6.67 -7.30 6.63
CA ILE A 105 6.34 -8.56 5.94
C ILE A 105 5.14 -9.24 6.61
N ALA A 106 5.13 -9.32 7.94
CA ALA A 106 4.05 -9.95 8.68
C ALA A 106 2.71 -9.16 8.58
N ALA A 107 2.79 -7.84 8.64
CA ALA A 107 1.66 -6.93 8.45
C ALA A 107 1.06 -7.04 7.04
N ASP A 108 1.91 -7.09 6.01
CA ASP A 108 1.48 -7.24 4.62
C ASP A 108 0.78 -8.57 4.40
N LEU A 109 1.30 -9.68 4.96
CA LEU A 109 0.65 -11.00 4.88
C LEU A 109 -0.75 -11.00 5.51
N ALA A 110 -0.92 -10.31 6.65
CA ALA A 110 -2.22 -10.13 7.29
C ALA A 110 -3.19 -9.34 6.41
N ILE A 111 -2.72 -8.26 5.80
CA ILE A 111 -3.54 -7.39 4.95
C ILE A 111 -3.91 -8.07 3.63
N ASN A 112 -2.93 -8.66 2.95
CA ASN A 112 -3.06 -9.26 1.62
C ASN A 112 -3.92 -10.53 1.61
N SER A 113 -4.22 -11.08 2.79
CA SER A 113 -5.26 -12.10 2.97
C SER A 113 -6.66 -11.61 2.57
N HIS A 114 -6.90 -10.29 2.56
CA HIS A 114 -8.20 -9.67 2.27
C HIS A 114 -8.30 -9.05 0.87
N LEU A 115 -7.26 -9.19 0.04
CA LEU A 115 -7.16 -8.52 -1.27
C LEU A 115 -7.01 -9.57 -2.38
N THR A 116 -7.51 -9.24 -3.57
CA THR A 116 -7.64 -10.22 -4.68
C THR A 116 -6.92 -9.81 -5.96
N ASN A 117 -6.69 -8.51 -6.15
CA ASN A 117 -6.12 -7.92 -7.36
C ASN A 117 -4.81 -7.22 -7.04
N LEU A 118 -4.02 -7.74 -6.10
CA LEU A 118 -2.71 -7.18 -5.82
C LEU A 118 -1.82 -7.32 -7.07
N PRO A 119 -0.97 -6.32 -7.36
CA PRO A 119 -0.01 -6.43 -8.45
C PRO A 119 1.02 -7.56 -8.19
N GLU A 120 1.70 -7.98 -9.25
CA GLU A 120 2.77 -8.98 -9.16
C GLU A 120 3.82 -8.58 -8.10
N GLY A 121 4.25 -9.58 -7.31
CA GLY A 121 5.21 -9.37 -6.22
C GLY A 121 4.59 -9.07 -4.85
N GLY A 122 3.25 -8.98 -4.76
CA GLY A 122 2.56 -8.90 -3.47
C GLY A 122 2.84 -10.11 -2.56
N LEU A 123 2.97 -9.88 -1.25
CA LEU A 123 3.20 -10.94 -0.27
C LEU A 123 1.88 -11.63 0.08
N ILE A 124 1.62 -12.80 -0.48
CA ILE A 124 0.32 -13.49 -0.33
C ILE A 124 0.51 -14.82 0.44
N PRO A 125 -0.17 -15.02 1.58
CA PRO A 125 -0.16 -16.31 2.27
C PRO A 125 -0.78 -17.40 1.39
N GLY A 126 -0.15 -18.58 1.37
CA GLY A 126 -0.54 -19.68 0.49
C GLY A 126 0.13 -19.64 -0.89
N GLU A 127 0.99 -18.63 -1.16
CA GLU A 127 1.69 -18.49 -2.43
C GLU A 127 3.20 -18.31 -2.27
N GLY A 128 3.96 -18.70 -3.28
CA GLY A 128 5.41 -18.44 -3.37
C GLY A 128 6.19 -18.88 -2.12
N PRO A 129 7.03 -18.01 -1.53
CA PRO A 129 7.77 -18.30 -0.29
C PRO A 129 6.89 -18.56 0.94
N PHE A 130 5.60 -18.19 0.89
CA PHE A 130 4.64 -18.28 1.99
C PHE A 130 3.56 -19.34 1.76
N LYS A 131 3.82 -20.30 0.86
CA LYS A 131 2.89 -21.37 0.47
C LYS A 131 2.31 -22.18 1.63
N ASP A 132 3.08 -22.33 2.72
CA ASP A 132 2.71 -23.13 3.88
C ASP A 132 1.99 -22.29 4.96
N LEU A 133 1.82 -20.98 4.75
CA LEU A 133 1.13 -20.10 5.69
C LEU A 133 -0.37 -20.00 5.34
N PRO A 134 -1.28 -20.18 6.32
CA PRO A 134 -2.71 -20.02 6.08
C PRO A 134 -3.06 -18.54 5.84
N ARG A 135 -4.15 -18.27 5.13
CA ARG A 135 -4.70 -16.90 4.97
C ARG A 135 -5.48 -16.47 6.21
N GLY A 136 -5.55 -15.16 6.44
CA GLY A 136 -6.42 -14.53 7.43
C GLY A 136 -5.92 -14.59 8.87
N MET A 137 -4.61 -14.85 9.08
CA MET A 137 -4.01 -14.75 10.41
C MET A 137 -3.64 -13.29 10.73
N SER A 138 -3.39 -12.99 12.01
CA SER A 138 -2.93 -11.65 12.42
C SER A 138 -1.47 -11.42 12.06
N ALA A 139 -1.05 -10.15 12.04
CA ALA A 139 0.35 -9.79 11.80
C ALA A 139 1.30 -10.42 12.84
N GLU A 140 0.90 -10.48 14.11
CA GLU A 140 1.71 -11.12 15.17
C GLU A 140 1.82 -12.63 14.94
N TRP A 141 0.73 -13.29 14.54
CA TRP A 141 0.78 -14.69 14.20
C TRP A 141 1.73 -14.95 13.02
N TYR A 142 1.66 -14.12 11.97
CA TYR A 142 2.60 -14.24 10.85
C TYR A 142 4.04 -14.00 11.31
N LEU A 143 4.27 -13.00 12.14
CA LEU A 143 5.60 -12.68 12.68
C LEU A 143 6.22 -13.90 13.40
N ASP A 144 5.43 -14.59 14.22
CA ASP A 144 5.86 -15.79 14.96
C ASP A 144 6.07 -17.01 14.06
N ASN A 145 5.46 -17.03 12.87
CA ASN A 145 5.46 -18.16 11.94
C ASN A 145 6.21 -17.87 10.62
N LEU A 146 6.94 -16.75 10.53
CA LEU A 146 7.71 -16.42 9.33
C LEU A 146 8.73 -17.53 9.03
N PRO A 147 8.86 -17.95 7.76
CA PRO A 147 9.91 -18.87 7.37
C PRO A 147 11.30 -18.33 7.74
N LYS A 148 12.21 -19.21 8.16
CA LYS A 148 13.58 -18.83 8.57
C LYS A 148 14.45 -18.20 7.47
N VAL A 149 13.94 -18.18 6.23
CA VAL A 149 14.61 -17.67 5.02
C VAL A 149 14.19 -16.23 4.65
N VAL A 150 13.37 -15.58 5.49
CA VAL A 150 12.90 -14.20 5.31
C VAL A 150 13.88 -13.17 5.90
#